data_AF-A0A820F2V8-F1
#
_entry.id   AF-A0A820F2V8-F1
#
_cell.length_a   1.000
_cell.length_b   1.000
_cell.length_c   1.000
_cell.angle_alpha   90.00
_cell.angle_beta   90.00
_cell.angle_gamma   90.00
#
_symmetry.space_group_name_H-M   'P 1'
#
loop_
_entity.id
_entity.type
_entity.pdbx_description
1 polymer ?
#
loop_
_entity_poly.entity_id
_entity_poly.type
_entity_poly.pdbx_seq_one_letter_code
_entity_poly.pdbx_strand_id
1 'polypeptide(L)'
;MPNMNLPNIIEKQNLTTGSITWINIESLKKLTKLPIICKGILSTIDAQLAIKHGADGILVSNHGGRQVDTAPPAIECLQDIINVVNGRAQ
;
A
#
# COMPACT_ATOMS: atom_id res chain seq x y z
N MET A 1 -18.34 24.83 -4.56
CA MET A 1 -17.42 23.80 -4.04
C MET A 1 -16.01 24.18 -4.48
N PRO A 2 -15.00 24.23 -3.59
CA PRO A 2 -13.68 24.68 -3.99
C PRO A 2 -13.09 23.66 -4.95
N ASN A 3 -12.64 24.19 -6.09
CA ASN A 3 -12.13 23.48 -7.24
C ASN A 3 -10.84 22.74 -6.85
N MET A 4 -10.94 21.46 -6.51
CA MET A 4 -9.80 20.62 -6.19
C MET A 4 -9.17 20.21 -7.52
N ASN A 5 -8.15 20.93 -7.96
CA ASN A 5 -7.37 20.56 -9.14
C ASN A 5 -6.50 19.34 -8.74
N LEU A 6 -7.07 18.14 -8.84
CA LEU A 6 -6.42 16.83 -8.56
C LEU A 6 -5.09 16.56 -9.31
N PRO A 7 -4.74 17.17 -10.47
CA PRO A 7 -3.50 16.82 -11.19
C PRO A 7 -2.19 17.02 -10.40
N ASN A 8 -2.18 17.80 -9.31
CA ASN A 8 -0.92 18.21 -8.67
C ASN A 8 -0.42 17.32 -7.51
N ILE A 9 -1.17 16.32 -7.04
CA ILE A 9 -0.69 15.45 -5.94
C ILE A 9 0.16 14.30 -6.47
N ILE A 10 -0.26 13.68 -7.58
CA ILE A 10 0.43 12.52 -8.16
C ILE A 10 1.84 12.90 -8.60
N GLU A 11 1.99 14.00 -9.33
CA GLU A 11 3.31 14.49 -9.78
C GLU A 11 4.18 14.96 -8.59
N LYS A 12 3.63 15.76 -7.67
CA LYS A 12 4.42 16.28 -6.52
C LYS A 12 4.90 15.17 -5.59
N GLN A 13 4.14 14.09 -5.48
CA GLN A 13 4.48 12.95 -4.62
C GLN A 13 5.13 11.82 -5.41
N ASN A 14 5.43 11.98 -6.70
CA ASN A 14 5.96 10.92 -7.56
C ASN A 14 5.16 9.60 -7.47
N LEU A 15 3.84 9.69 -7.39
CA LEU A 15 2.93 8.53 -7.30
C LEU A 15 2.68 7.88 -8.67
N THR A 16 3.54 8.12 -9.64
CA THR A 16 3.48 7.48 -10.95
C THR A 16 4.02 6.06 -10.86
N THR A 17 3.52 5.19 -11.74
CA THR A 17 3.96 3.79 -11.82
C THR A 17 5.48 3.73 -12.02
N GLY A 18 6.20 3.08 -11.11
CA GLY A 18 7.67 2.95 -11.14
C GLY A 18 8.45 3.87 -10.19
N SER A 19 7.80 4.87 -9.58
CA SER A 19 8.46 5.82 -8.66
C SER A 19 7.93 5.77 -7.21
N ILE A 20 6.99 4.87 -6.93
CA ILE A 20 6.39 4.73 -5.60
C ILE A 20 7.37 4.03 -4.66
N THR A 21 7.53 4.62 -3.47
CA THR A 21 8.35 4.13 -2.37
C THR A 21 7.58 4.28 -1.05
N TRP A 22 8.11 3.69 0.03
CA TRP A 22 7.43 3.72 1.33
C TRP A 22 7.24 5.12 1.92
N ILE A 23 8.14 6.08 1.60
CA ILE A 23 8.01 7.47 2.05
C ILE A 23 6.73 8.13 1.55
N ASN A 24 6.17 7.63 0.45
CA ASN A 24 4.94 8.16 -0.12
C ASN A 24 3.73 7.91 0.79
N ILE A 25 3.74 6.84 1.60
CA ILE A 25 2.71 6.57 2.60
C ILE A 25 2.72 7.69 3.64
N GLU A 26 3.90 8.03 4.19
CA GLU A 26 4.05 9.11 5.16
C GLU A 26 3.60 10.46 4.59
N SER A 27 3.95 10.75 3.35
CA SER A 27 3.49 11.96 2.67
C SER A 27 1.97 11.99 2.47
N LEU A 28 1.36 10.87 2.09
CA LEU A 28 -0.09 10.77 1.93
C LEU A 28 -0.82 10.96 3.27
N LYS A 29 -0.29 10.40 4.37
CA LYS A 29 -0.83 10.60 5.73
C LYS A 29 -0.83 12.07 6.16
N LYS A 30 0.07 12.91 5.61
CA LYS A 30 0.07 14.37 5.87
C LYS A 30 -1.00 15.12 5.07
N LEU A 31 -1.50 14.53 3.98
CA LEU A 31 -2.45 15.17 3.06
C LEU A 31 -3.91 14.79 3.32
N THR A 32 -4.17 13.71 4.05
CA THR A 32 -5.53 13.24 4.34
C THR A 32 -5.66 12.66 5.74
N LYS A 33 -6.88 12.69 6.28
CA LYS A 33 -7.27 11.96 7.50
C LYS A 33 -7.88 10.59 7.21
N LEU A 34 -8.10 10.27 5.94
CA LEU A 34 -8.64 8.97 5.54
C LEU A 34 -7.61 7.86 5.78
N PRO A 35 -8.06 6.62 6.08
CA PRO A 35 -7.16 5.46 6.15
C PRO A 35 -6.42 5.24 4.83
N ILE A 36 -5.13 4.93 4.91
CA ILE A 36 -4.28 4.56 3.78
C ILE A 36 -4.07 3.04 3.80
N ILE A 37 -4.48 2.38 2.72
CA ILE A 37 -4.39 0.92 2.57
C ILE A 37 -3.36 0.59 1.49
N CYS A 38 -2.38 -0.25 1.82
CA CYS A 38 -1.39 -0.75 0.86
C CYS A 38 -1.91 -2.02 0.18
N LYS A 39 -2.29 -1.90 -1.10
CA LYS A 39 -2.73 -3.02 -1.94
C LYS A 39 -1.58 -3.60 -2.74
N GLY A 40 -1.50 -4.93 -2.78
CA GLY A 40 -0.51 -5.65 -3.58
C GLY A 40 0.55 -6.39 -2.78
N ILE A 41 0.41 -6.41 -1.45
CA ILE A 41 1.41 -6.99 -0.54
C ILE A 41 1.31 -8.51 -0.57
N LEU A 42 2.42 -9.18 -0.89
CA LEU A 42 2.55 -10.65 -0.92
C LEU A 42 3.71 -11.16 -0.04
N SER A 43 4.39 -10.26 0.67
CA SER A 43 5.56 -10.54 1.50
C SER A 43 5.36 -10.02 2.92
N THR A 44 5.81 -10.78 3.92
CA THR A 44 5.79 -10.35 5.32
C THR A 44 6.68 -9.14 5.57
N ILE A 45 7.80 -9.02 4.84
CA ILE A 45 8.72 -7.89 4.93
C ILE A 45 8.02 -6.62 4.45
N ASP A 46 7.31 -6.69 3.32
CA ASP A 46 6.59 -5.54 2.76
C ASP A 46 5.41 -5.13 3.66
N ALA A 47 4.73 -6.08 4.29
CA ALA A 47 3.69 -5.79 5.27
C ALA A 47 4.26 -5.03 6.49
N GLN A 48 5.41 -5.47 7.02
CA GLN A 48 6.09 -4.77 8.12
C GLN A 48 6.51 -3.35 7.71
N LEU A 49 7.05 -3.18 6.50
CA LEU A 49 7.45 -1.88 5.98
C LEU A 49 6.25 -0.95 5.79
N ALA A 50 5.17 -1.42 5.18
CA ALA A 50 3.94 -0.64 5.02
C ALA A 50 3.42 -0.11 6.37
N ILE A 51 3.34 -0.97 7.39
CA ILE A 51 2.93 -0.57 8.75
C ILE A 51 3.92 0.43 9.35
N LYS A 52 5.23 0.17 9.24
CA LYS A 52 6.28 1.06 9.74
C LYS A 52 6.16 2.47 9.18
N HIS A 53 5.75 2.60 7.92
CA HIS A 53 5.58 3.88 7.23
C HIS A 53 4.16 4.47 7.35
N GLY A 54 3.29 3.85 8.17
CA GLY A 54 2.00 4.44 8.58
C GLY A 54 0.79 3.99 7.76
N ALA A 55 0.87 2.86 7.05
CA ALA A 55 -0.30 2.25 6.45
C ALA A 55 -1.28 1.79 7.55
N ASP A 56 -2.57 2.09 7.36
CA ASP A 56 -3.65 1.73 8.28
C ASP A 56 -4.23 0.34 7.96
N GLY A 57 -3.99 -0.17 6.75
CA GLY A 57 -4.44 -1.48 6.31
C GLY A 57 -3.57 -2.11 5.23
N ILE A 58 -3.62 -3.44 5.13
CA ILE A 58 -2.89 -4.24 4.15
C ILE A 58 -3.89 -5.03 3.31
N LEU A 59 -3.86 -4.83 1.99
CA LEU A 59 -4.67 -5.62 1.06
C LEU A 59 -3.78 -6.62 0.31
N VAL A 60 -3.82 -7.87 0.77
CA VAL A 60 -3.12 -9.02 0.19
C VAL A 60 -3.70 -9.31 -1.20
N SER A 61 -2.90 -9.10 -2.25
CA SER A 61 -3.38 -9.18 -3.62
C SER A 61 -2.21 -9.36 -4.59
N ASN A 62 -2.35 -10.27 -5.56
CA ASN A 62 -1.43 -10.37 -6.70
C ASN A 62 -1.99 -9.70 -7.95
N HIS A 63 -2.92 -8.74 -7.77
CA HIS A 63 -3.63 -8.06 -8.85
C HIS A 63 -4.40 -9.02 -9.78
N GLY A 64 -4.84 -10.17 -9.26
CA GLY A 64 -5.54 -11.18 -10.05
C GLY A 64 -4.65 -11.83 -11.12
N GLY A 65 -3.34 -11.91 -10.89
CA GLY A 65 -2.38 -12.47 -11.83
C GLY A 65 -2.08 -11.59 -13.05
N ARG A 66 -2.39 -10.29 -13.00
CA ARG A 66 -2.29 -9.36 -14.15
C ARG A 66 -1.10 -8.40 -14.10
N GLN A 67 -0.19 -8.59 -13.14
CA GLN A 67 0.98 -7.72 -12.96
C GLN A 67 2.27 -8.51 -13.02
N VAL A 68 2.68 -9.12 -11.90
CA VAL A 68 3.85 -10.00 -11.87
C VAL A 68 3.37 -11.42 -12.15
N ASP A 69 3.70 -11.93 -13.33
CA ASP A 69 3.41 -13.32 -13.69
C ASP A 69 4.15 -14.28 -12.74
N THR A 70 3.57 -15.44 -12.47
CA THR A 70 4.09 -16.46 -11.53
C THR A 70 4.27 -15.99 -10.08
N ALA A 71 3.77 -14.81 -9.70
CA ALA A 71 3.74 -14.39 -8.31
C ALA A 71 2.89 -15.37 -7.45
N PRO A 72 3.20 -15.53 -6.15
CA PRO A 72 2.44 -16.42 -5.29
C PRO A 72 0.93 -16.12 -5.30
N PRO A 73 0.07 -17.14 -5.17
CA PRO A 73 -1.36 -16.95 -4.93
C PRO A 73 -1.57 -16.11 -3.67
N ALA A 74 -2.37 -15.04 -3.77
CA ALA A 74 -2.60 -14.13 -2.65
C ALA A 74 -3.10 -14.84 -1.37
N ILE A 75 -3.88 -15.92 -1.52
CA ILE A 75 -4.41 -16.70 -0.41
C ILE A 75 -3.31 -17.44 0.38
N GLU A 76 -2.22 -17.85 -0.28
CA GLU A 76 -1.11 -18.56 0.36
C GLU A 76 -0.26 -17.59 1.20
N CYS A 77 -0.16 -16.33 0.80
CA CYS A 77 0.55 -15.29 1.56
C CYS A 77 -0.24 -14.77 2.78
N LEU A 78 -1.56 -14.97 2.80
CA LEU A 78 -2.45 -14.29 3.74
C LEU A 78 -2.12 -14.63 5.20
N GLN A 79 -1.91 -15.90 5.53
CA GLN A 79 -1.72 -16.33 6.92
C GLN A 79 -0.43 -15.75 7.53
N ASP A 80 0.67 -15.77 6.79
CA ASP A 80 1.94 -15.22 7.25
C ASP A 80 1.88 -13.69 7.40
N ILE A 81 1.16 -13.02 6.50
CA ILE A 81 0.93 -11.58 6.61
C ILE A 81 0.06 -11.26 7.82
N ILE A 82 -1.01 -12.01 8.10
CA ILE A 82 -1.81 -11.83 9.32
C ILE A 82 -0.94 -11.95 10.57
N ASN A 83 -0.11 -13.01 10.64
CA ASN A 83 0.76 -13.27 11.77
C ASN A 83 1.73 -12.10 12.03
N VAL A 84 2.30 -11.52 10.96
CA VAL A 84 3.24 -10.41 11.09
C VAL A 84 2.56 -9.08 11.37
N VAL A 85 1.38 -8.83 10.80
CA VAL A 85 0.60 -7.61 11.03
C VAL A 85 0.17 -7.55 12.50
N ASN A 86 -0.29 -8.67 13.06
CA ASN A 86 -0.64 -8.84 14.47
C ASN A 86 -1.54 -7.70 15.01
N GLY A 87 -2.59 -7.37 14.26
CA GLY A 87 -3.57 -6.34 14.63
C GLY A 87 -3.07 -4.89 14.57
N ARG A 88 -1.86 -4.63 14.08
CA ARG A 88 -1.30 -3.26 13.95
C ARG A 88 -1.86 -2.48 12.77
N ALA A 89 -2.49 -3.18 11.83
CA ALA A 89 -3.21 -2.65 10.68
C ALA A 89 -4.42 -3.56 10.38
N GLN A 90 -5.41 -3.05 9.67
CA GLN A 90 -6.56 -3.83 9.18
C GLN A 90 -6.21 -4.75 8.01
#